data_AF-Q0U0D0-F1
#
_entry.id   AF-Q0U0D0-F1
#
_cell.length_a   1.000
_cell.length_b   1.000
_cell.length_c   1.000
_cell.angle_alpha   90.00
_cell.angle_beta   90.00
_cell.angle_gamma   90.00
#
_symmetry.space_group_name_H-M   'P 1'
#
loop_
_entity.id
_entity.type
_entity.pdbx_description
1 polymer ?
#
loop_
_entity_poly.entity_id
_entity_poly.type
_entity_poly.pdbx_seq_one_letter_code
_entity_poly.pdbx_strand_id
1 'polypeptide(L)'
;MASATAYLAVAGMVDYAASKSATLALHEGLQSELKNVYNAPKVRCTVLCPSIVATNMFTGLSTPSQFFNPILTSQQVAGAAVSAIWAGEARHIELPWLSKFMQAQIRSAPSFFRIGIQDGGKNAMTTFSGHKTMD
;
A
#
# COMPACT_ATOMS: atom_id res chain seq x y z
N MET A 1 -4.88 6.14 4.52
CA MET A 1 -3.85 5.80 3.50
C MET A 1 -3.43 4.35 3.70
N ALA A 2 -3.61 3.51 2.68
CA ALA A 2 -3.23 2.10 2.69
C ALA A 2 -1.76 1.94 2.25
N SER A 3 -1.36 0.77 1.74
CA SER A 3 0.01 0.46 1.29
C SER A 3 -0.02 -0.79 0.40
N ALA A 4 1.05 -1.05 -0.35
CA ALA A 4 1.21 -2.32 -1.06
C ALA A 4 1.18 -3.54 -0.12
N THR A 5 1.58 -3.37 1.13
CA THR A 5 1.48 -4.40 2.19
C THR A 5 0.05 -4.77 2.55
N ALA A 6 -0.95 -3.96 2.15
CA ALA A 6 -2.37 -4.30 2.29
C ALA A 6 -2.82 -5.46 1.37
N TYR A 7 -2.01 -5.80 0.38
CA TYR A 7 -2.26 -6.89 -0.55
C TYR A 7 -1.46 -8.15 -0.19
N LEU A 8 -0.30 -7.96 0.42
CA LEU A 8 0.60 -9.02 0.82
C LEU A 8 1.35 -8.65 2.10
N ALA A 9 1.11 -9.41 3.17
CA ALA A 9 1.89 -9.32 4.40
C ALA A 9 3.15 -10.18 4.29
N VAL A 10 4.28 -9.67 4.77
CA VAL A 10 5.55 -10.42 4.91
C VAL A 10 6.00 -10.40 6.37
N ALA A 11 6.94 -11.27 6.73
CA ALA A 11 7.45 -11.38 8.09
C ALA A 11 8.05 -10.05 8.60
N GLY A 12 7.79 -9.73 9.87
CA GLY A 12 8.30 -8.50 10.51
C GLY A 12 7.47 -7.23 10.29
N MET A 13 6.37 -7.29 9.53
CA MET A 13 5.48 -6.14 9.30
C MET A 13 3.99 -6.50 9.36
N VAL A 14 3.63 -7.54 10.13
CA VAL A 14 2.28 -8.13 10.13
C VAL A 14 1.23 -7.18 10.71
N ASP A 15 1.55 -6.51 11.81
CA ASP A 15 0.76 -5.48 12.45
C ASP A 15 0.54 -4.25 11.55
N TYR A 16 1.61 -3.81 10.88
CA TYR A 16 1.56 -2.76 9.87
C TYR A 16 0.67 -3.17 8.69
N ALA A 17 0.89 -4.34 8.11
CA ALA A 17 0.13 -4.87 6.98
C ALA A 17 -1.36 -5.05 7.34
N ALA A 18 -1.67 -5.52 8.54
CA ALA A 18 -3.04 -5.64 9.04
C ALA A 18 -3.74 -4.27 9.08
N SER A 19 -3.07 -3.26 9.64
CA SER A 19 -3.60 -1.89 9.71
C SER A 19 -3.85 -1.28 8.32
N LYS A 20 -2.94 -1.55 7.37
CA LYS A 20 -3.08 -1.09 5.97
C LYS A 20 -4.16 -1.86 5.20
N SER A 21 -4.33 -3.16 5.49
CA SER A 21 -5.41 -3.98 4.94
C SER A 21 -6.78 -3.53 5.46
N ALA A 22 -6.90 -3.24 6.76
CA ALA A 22 -8.12 -2.71 7.36
C ALA A 22 -8.52 -1.37 6.76
N THR A 23 -7.55 -0.49 6.47
CA THR A 23 -7.81 0.78 5.78
C THR A 23 -8.38 0.57 4.37
N LEU A 24 -7.92 -0.46 3.65
CA LEU A 24 -8.42 -0.77 2.32
C LEU A 24 -9.84 -1.35 2.37
N ALA A 25 -10.09 -2.27 3.30
CA ALA A 25 -11.43 -2.82 3.54
C ALA A 25 -12.43 -1.71 3.93
N LEU A 26 -12.01 -0.77 4.78
CA LEU A 26 -12.82 0.41 5.13
C LEU A 26 -13.14 1.27 3.90
N HIS A 27 -12.17 1.47 3.00
CA HIS A 27 -12.39 2.26 1.79
C HIS A 27 -13.42 1.61 0.85
N GLU A 28 -13.30 0.30 0.63
CA GLU A 28 -14.24 -0.48 -0.20
C GLU A 28 -15.65 -0.48 0.41
N GLY A 29 -15.75 -0.72 1.72
CA GLY A 29 -17.03 -0.69 2.45
C GLY A 29 -17.68 0.69 2.41
N LEU A 30 -16.92 1.75 2.70
CA LEU A 30 -17.43 3.12 2.73
C LEU A 30 -17.93 3.57 1.35
N GLN A 31 -17.23 3.21 0.27
CA GLN A 31 -17.72 3.49 -1.09
C GLN A 31 -19.07 2.84 -1.37
N SER A 32 -19.25 1.58 -0.92
CA SER A 32 -20.52 0.87 -1.07
C SER A 32 -21.63 1.51 -0.22
N GLU A 33 -21.34 1.84 1.04
CA GLU A 33 -22.32 2.46 1.94
C GLU A 33 -22.75 3.84 1.46
N LEU A 34 -21.81 4.70 1.04
CA LEU A 34 -22.13 6.04 0.53
C LEU A 34 -23.12 5.98 -0.63
N LYS A 35 -22.94 5.02 -1.55
CA LYS A 35 -23.83 4.86 -2.70
C LYS A 35 -25.17 4.24 -2.31
N ASN A 36 -25.16 3.16 -1.54
CA ASN A 36 -26.33 2.28 -1.38
C ASN A 36 -27.13 2.54 -0.09
N VAL A 37 -26.49 3.02 0.98
CA VAL A 37 -27.12 3.25 2.29
C VAL A 37 -27.43 4.73 2.49
N TYR A 38 -26.47 5.61 2.20
CA TYR A 38 -26.60 7.05 2.46
C TYR A 38 -27.10 7.87 1.26
N ASN A 39 -27.32 7.24 0.11
CA ASN A 39 -27.72 7.90 -1.14
C ASN A 39 -26.87 9.15 -1.47
N ALA A 40 -25.57 9.05 -1.23
CA ALA A 40 -24.59 10.13 -1.34
C ALA A 40 -23.57 9.88 -2.48
N PRO A 41 -24.00 9.68 -3.75
CA PRO A 41 -23.10 9.33 -4.86
C PRO A 41 -22.11 10.44 -5.25
N LYS A 42 -22.31 11.66 -4.72
CA LYS A 42 -21.41 12.80 -4.95
C LYS A 42 -20.20 12.80 -4.02
N VAL A 43 -20.20 12.00 -2.95
CA VAL A 43 -19.07 11.87 -2.04
C VAL A 43 -18.05 10.92 -2.66
N ARG A 44 -16.88 11.46 -3.02
CA ARG A 44 -15.84 10.72 -3.73
C ARG A 44 -14.76 10.29 -2.74
N CYS A 45 -14.47 9.01 -2.70
CA CYS A 45 -13.41 8.46 -1.86
C CYS A 45 -12.20 8.08 -2.73
N THR A 46 -11.01 8.42 -2.25
CA THR A 46 -9.74 8.07 -2.91
C THR A 46 -8.85 7.34 -1.90
N VAL A 47 -8.18 6.29 -2.35
CA VAL A 47 -7.19 5.54 -1.55
C VAL A 47 -5.85 5.51 -2.29
N LEU A 48 -4.79 5.69 -1.50
CA LEU A 48 -3.41 5.65 -1.98
C LEU A 48 -2.67 4.49 -1.31
N CYS A 49 -2.07 3.65 -2.15
CA CYS A 49 -1.41 2.38 -1.84
C CYS A 49 0.03 2.43 -2.40
N PRO A 50 0.96 3.12 -1.73
CA PRO A 50 2.35 3.15 -2.15
C PRO A 50 3.04 1.86 -1.70
N SER A 51 4.01 1.42 -2.49
CA SER A 51 5.02 0.44 -2.10
C SER A 51 6.02 1.11 -1.15
N ILE A 52 7.31 1.13 -1.49
CA ILE A 52 8.36 1.66 -0.61
C ILE A 52 8.61 3.13 -0.94
N VAL A 53 8.64 3.97 0.10
CA VAL A 53 8.87 5.41 -0.02
C VAL A 53 10.17 5.77 0.70
N ALA A 54 11.01 6.59 0.08
CA ALA A 54 12.25 7.12 0.65
C ALA A 54 11.95 8.16 1.75
N THR A 55 11.47 7.70 2.90
CA THR A 55 11.30 8.51 4.10
C THR A 55 12.10 7.90 5.25
N ASN A 56 12.35 8.70 6.30
CA ASN A 56 13.02 8.23 7.51
C ASN A 56 12.31 7.03 8.18
N MET A 57 11.04 6.81 7.87
CA MET A 57 10.25 5.69 8.38
C MET A 57 10.73 4.35 7.82
N PHE A 58 11.22 4.28 6.59
CA PHE A 58 11.62 3.04 5.91
C PHE A 58 13.14 2.89 5.78
N THR A 59 13.90 3.64 6.58
CA THR A 59 15.36 3.55 6.61
C THR A 59 15.80 2.15 7.03
N GLY A 60 16.67 1.53 6.21
CA GLY A 60 17.19 0.18 6.47
C GLY A 60 16.29 -0.96 5.99
N LEU A 61 15.19 -0.68 5.28
CA LEU A 61 14.37 -1.74 4.68
C LEU A 61 15.10 -2.36 3.48
N SER A 62 15.39 -3.66 3.53
CA SER A 62 16.07 -4.37 2.44
C SER A 62 15.07 -4.73 1.35
N THR A 63 15.31 -4.23 0.13
CA THR A 63 14.51 -4.60 -1.03
C THR A 63 15.17 -5.74 -1.79
N PRO A 64 14.53 -6.90 -1.95
CA PRO A 64 15.12 -8.03 -2.68
C PRO A 64 15.30 -7.73 -4.17
N SER A 65 14.55 -6.76 -4.75
CA SER A 65 14.71 -6.36 -6.14
C SER A 65 14.21 -4.93 -6.39
N GLN A 66 15.13 -3.99 -6.59
CA GLN A 66 14.82 -2.59 -6.95
C GLN A 66 14.15 -2.45 -8.33
N PHE A 67 14.29 -3.47 -9.19
CA PHE A 67 13.64 -3.52 -10.50
C PHE A 67 12.11 -3.66 -10.40
N PHE A 68 11.61 -4.54 -9.54
CA PHE A 68 10.17 -4.77 -9.36
C PHE A 68 9.53 -3.83 -8.33
N ASN A 69 10.31 -3.34 -7.37
CA ASN A 69 9.87 -2.38 -6.36
C ASN A 69 10.85 -1.18 -6.32
N PRO A 70 10.80 -0.27 -7.30
CA PRO A 70 11.55 0.97 -7.23
C PRO A 70 11.14 1.79 -6.00
N ILE A 71 12.14 2.38 -5.34
CA ILE A 71 11.93 3.27 -4.21
C ILE A 71 11.32 4.57 -4.73
N LEU A 72 10.15 4.93 -4.20
CA LEU A 72 9.44 6.15 -4.57
C LEU A 72 9.92 7.33 -3.73
N THR A 73 10.01 8.51 -4.33
CA THR A 73 10.24 9.74 -3.56
C THR A 73 8.95 10.22 -2.90
N SER A 74 9.06 10.91 -1.77
CA SER A 74 7.89 11.49 -1.08
C SER A 74 7.15 12.49 -1.96
N GLN A 75 7.86 13.21 -2.84
CA GLN A 75 7.30 14.14 -3.82
C GLN A 75 6.45 13.43 -4.86
N GLN A 76 6.83 12.24 -5.32
CA GLN A 76 6.02 11.45 -6.27
C GLN A 76 4.71 11.00 -5.62
N VAL A 77 4.77 10.52 -4.38
CA VAL A 77 3.58 10.08 -3.63
C VAL A 77 2.66 11.26 -3.33
N ALA A 78 3.23 12.39 -2.90
CA ALA A 78 2.48 13.62 -2.64
C ALA A 78 1.85 14.18 -3.93
N GLY A 79 2.59 14.19 -5.05
CA GLY A 79 2.09 14.62 -6.35
C GLY A 79 0.92 13.76 -6.82
N ALA A 80 0.99 12.44 -6.63
CA ALA A 80 -0.11 11.53 -6.92
C ALA A 80 -1.34 11.83 -6.05
N ALA A 81 -1.16 12.07 -4.75
CA ALA A 81 -2.25 12.43 -3.85
C ALA A 81 -2.91 13.76 -4.25
N VAL A 82 -2.11 14.79 -4.47
CA VAL A 82 -2.56 16.14 -4.85
C VAL A 82 -3.27 16.10 -6.20
N SER A 83 -2.73 15.40 -7.19
CA SER A 83 -3.39 15.27 -8.50
C SER A 83 -4.77 14.60 -8.42
N ALA A 84 -4.95 13.64 -7.52
CA ALA A 84 -6.24 12.99 -7.30
C ALA A 84 -7.26 13.95 -6.68
N ILE A 85 -6.82 14.78 -5.73
CA ILE A 85 -7.64 15.82 -5.11
C ILE A 85 -8.05 16.86 -6.16
N TRP A 86 -7.10 17.35 -6.96
CA TRP A 86 -7.34 18.37 -7.99
C TRP A 86 -8.25 17.88 -9.12
N ALA A 87 -8.11 16.62 -9.53
CA ALA A 87 -9.01 16.03 -10.51
C ALA A 87 -10.45 15.92 -9.97
N GLY A 88 -10.61 15.91 -8.64
CA GLY A 88 -11.92 15.77 -8.00
C GLY A 88 -12.58 14.43 -8.32
N GLU A 89 -11.79 13.38 -8.57
CA GLU A 89 -12.29 12.05 -8.94
C GLU A 89 -12.01 11.03 -7.83
N ALA A 90 -12.89 10.03 -7.72
CA ALA A 90 -12.61 8.85 -6.90
C ALA A 90 -11.52 8.02 -7.59
N ARG A 91 -10.41 7.75 -6.89
CA ARG A 91 -9.28 7.00 -7.45
C ARG A 91 -8.75 5.95 -6.48
N HIS A 92 -8.34 4.82 -7.05
CA HIS A 92 -7.51 3.83 -6.39
C HIS A 92 -6.10 3.91 -6.97
N ILE A 93 -5.17 4.46 -6.20
CA ILE A 93 -3.84 4.81 -6.67
C ILE A 93 -2.82 3.85 -6.08
N GLU A 94 -2.23 3.03 -6.94
CA GLU A 94 -1.17 2.09 -6.60
C GLU A 94 0.14 2.57 -7.22
N LEU A 95 1.18 2.70 -6.40
CA LEU A 95 2.49 3.19 -6.83
C LEU A 95 3.57 2.18 -6.43
N PRO A 96 4.55 1.87 -7.30
CA PRO A 96 4.70 2.27 -8.72
C PRO A 96 3.66 1.60 -9.65
N TRP A 97 3.45 2.10 -10.88
CA TRP A 97 2.46 1.50 -11.80
C TRP A 97 2.63 -0.03 -12.01
N LEU A 98 3.88 -0.52 -12.00
CA LEU A 98 4.18 -1.94 -12.12
C LEU A 98 3.66 -2.78 -10.93
N SER A 99 3.60 -2.19 -9.72
CA SER A 99 3.04 -2.87 -8.57
C SER A 99 1.54 -3.07 -8.69
N LYS A 100 0.84 -2.27 -9.51
CA LYS A 100 -0.60 -2.42 -9.75
C LYS A 100 -0.95 -3.76 -10.40
N PHE A 101 -0.13 -4.17 -11.37
CA PHE A 101 -0.32 -5.44 -12.05
C PHE A 101 -0.01 -6.64 -11.14
N MET A 102 1.01 -6.54 -10.29
CA MET A 102 1.34 -7.60 -9.34
C MET A 102 0.33 -7.71 -8.21
N GLN A 103 -0.10 -6.59 -7.60
CA GLN A 103 -1.00 -6.59 -6.45
C GLN A 103 -2.38 -7.17 -6.79
N ALA A 104 -2.93 -6.86 -7.97
CA ALA A 104 -4.16 -7.45 -8.46
C ALA A 104 -4.04 -8.98 -8.63
N GLN A 105 -2.90 -9.45 -9.15
CA GLN A 105 -2.66 -10.88 -9.37
C GLN A 105 -2.37 -11.65 -8.09
N ILE A 106 -1.76 -11.03 -7.08
CA ILE A 106 -1.47 -11.69 -5.80
C ILE A 106 -2.75 -12.17 -5.10
N ARG A 107 -3.88 -11.45 -5.27
CA ARG A 107 -5.16 -11.83 -4.68
C ARG A 107 -5.90 -12.92 -5.45
N SER A 108 -5.68 -13.03 -6.76
CA SER A 108 -6.33 -14.05 -7.61
C SER A 108 -5.48 -15.30 -7.81
N ALA A 109 -4.17 -15.23 -7.56
CA ALA A 109 -3.25 -16.34 -7.73
C ALA A 109 -3.48 -17.46 -6.70
N PRO A 110 -3.14 -18.71 -7.04
CA PRO A 110 -3.13 -19.82 -6.10
C PRO A 110 -2.29 -19.53 -4.85
N SER A 111 -2.67 -20.14 -3.72
CA SER A 111 -2.05 -19.92 -2.42
C SER A 111 -0.53 -20.17 -2.41
N PHE A 112 -0.04 -21.17 -3.15
CA PHE A 112 1.40 -21.47 -3.23
C PHE A 112 2.21 -20.31 -3.81
N PHE A 113 1.68 -19.60 -4.81
CA PHE A 113 2.37 -18.47 -5.43
C PHE A 113 2.47 -17.30 -4.45
N ARG A 114 1.37 -17.01 -3.74
CA ARG A 114 1.35 -16.01 -2.67
C ARG A 114 2.36 -16.36 -1.58
N ILE A 115 2.37 -17.60 -1.09
CA ILE A 115 3.30 -18.05 -0.05
C ILE A 115 4.75 -17.89 -0.51
N GLY A 116 5.07 -18.24 -1.76
CA GLY A 116 6.42 -18.05 -2.31
C GLY A 116 6.88 -16.59 -2.30
N ILE A 117 5.98 -15.64 -2.60
CA ILE A 117 6.32 -14.20 -2.51
C ILE A 117 6.50 -13.76 -1.05
N GLN A 118 5.69 -14.30 -0.12
CA GLN A 118 5.85 -14.01 1.32
C GLN A 118 7.21 -14.48 1.85
N ASP A 119 7.61 -15.69 1.46
CA ASP A 119 8.88 -16.29 1.86
C ASP A 119 10.07 -15.54 1.25
N GLY A 120 9.94 -15.05 0.01
CA GLY A 120 10.95 -14.19 -0.63
C GLY A 120 11.13 -12.84 0.08
N GLY A 121 10.09 -12.34 0.74
CA GLY A 121 10.10 -11.09 1.51
C GLY A 121 10.57 -11.22 2.96
N LYS A 122 10.95 -12.42 3.43
CA LYS A 122 11.26 -12.68 4.85
C LYS A 122 12.37 -11.82 5.44
N ASN A 123 13.30 -11.36 4.60
CA ASN A 123 14.44 -10.53 5.01
C ASN A 123 14.18 -9.03 4.87
N ALA A 124 12.97 -8.60 4.48
CA ALA A 124 12.70 -7.18 4.22
C ALA A 124 12.89 -6.30 5.48
N MET A 125 12.55 -6.83 6.66
CA MET A 125 12.55 -6.10 7.93
C MET A 125 13.78 -6.37 8.81
N THR A 126 14.74 -7.20 8.39
CA THR A 126 15.88 -7.60 9.25
C THR A 126 16.83 -6.45 9.58
N THR A 127 16.92 -5.45 8.71
CA THR A 127 17.81 -4.28 8.85
C THR A 127 17.02 -3.01 9.18
N PHE A 128 15.72 -3.14 9.46
CA PHE A 128 14.85 -2.00 9.76
C PHE A 128 15.25 -1.33 11.07
N SER A 129 15.55 -0.02 11.00
CA SER A 129 15.81 0.79 12.18
C SER A 129 14.68 1.80 12.37
N GLY A 130 13.75 1.48 13.27
CA GLY A 130 12.66 2.38 13.63
C GLY A 130 13.18 3.67 14.28
N HIS A 131 12.39 4.74 14.16
CA HIS A 131 12.67 5.99 14.88
C HIS A 131 12.59 5.74 16.39
N LYS A 132 13.69 6.02 17.11
CA LYS A 132 13.73 5.94 18.57
C LYS A 132 13.19 7.26 19.12
N THR A 133 12.09 7.22 19.87
CA THR A 133 11.65 8.36 20.67
C THR A 133 12.70 8.63 21.73
N MET A 134 13.11 9.89 21.89
CA MET A 134 14.06 10.30 22.93
C MET A 134 13.47 9.94 24.30
N ASP A 135 14.29 9.30 25.13
CA ASP A 135 14.00 9.05 26.55
C ASP A 135 13.81 10.37 27.32
#